data_AF-A0A7H4PUK6-F1
#
_entry.id   AF-A0A7H4PUK6-F1
#
_cell.length_a   1.000
_cell.length_b   1.000
_cell.length_c   1.000
_cell.angle_alpha   90.00
_cell.angle_beta   90.00
_cell.angle_gamma   90.00
#
_symmetry.space_group_name_H-M   'P 1'
#
loop_
_entity.id
_entity.type
_entity.pdbx_description
1 polymer ?
#
loop_
_entity_poly.entity_id
_entity_poly.type
_entity_poly.pdbx_seq_one_letter_code
_entity_poly.pdbx_strand_id
1 'polypeptide(L)'
;MLEFQVRIEDMPRIFRAFSGIVGEASWNKVVHSKKQHSKNNAFLREHYEREYAVAFQLAKCSELMTRYGKLPAAELARLHQACGFSGQALSILESLSAKHRKALVGRIQGALKNPDDMRGLLLEISTATHFVRRGNRVLWPEFQSADSPFAGQTYDLFIEDVGPNGLEVECKSVSDDKGRKLHQEELLAFQQLVKRRLEPFSKNLKSGVAVILTVPDRLPKSRTEQEELADRVRTQVLLNESKEFDDGTSVRIIDFDVALLKDVPMISDSPAVRAVIERVTGARNRNAMIMGRPNVGATVFVPQSARSDNVLVAAFETAADAAKRQLTKTRPGLLVLGFDGMDADRLRSVAEHDFENPGQPTALRMGVTQFLSSESRDHVVGVGFVSRGTLTPQSDGALDTGGSVYSFRKEESSLWHDDFNNIFGPNTTESATPS
;
A
#
# COMPACT_ATOMS: atom_id res chain seq x y z
N MET A 1 -0.37 -26.50 -7.94
CA MET A 1 0.85 -25.72 -7.61
C MET A 1 0.55 -24.27 -7.97
N LEU A 2 0.84 -23.30 -7.10
CA LEU A 2 0.64 -21.88 -7.38
C LEU A 2 1.45 -21.48 -8.63
N GLU A 3 0.83 -20.90 -9.65
CA GLU A 3 1.56 -20.35 -10.80
C GLU A 3 2.24 -19.05 -10.39
N PHE A 4 3.57 -19.02 -10.50
CA PHE A 4 4.39 -17.89 -10.05
C PHE A 4 5.10 -17.15 -11.18
N GLN A 5 4.99 -17.64 -12.42
CA GLN A 5 5.40 -16.96 -13.64
C GLN A 5 4.21 -16.98 -14.60
N VAL A 6 3.79 -15.80 -15.03
CA VAL A 6 2.74 -15.68 -16.04
C VAL A 6 3.35 -15.20 -17.33
N ARG A 7 3.25 -16.01 -18.39
CA ARG A 7 3.71 -15.61 -19.72
C ARG A 7 2.68 -14.65 -20.33
N ILE A 8 3.17 -13.59 -20.96
CA ILE A 8 2.35 -12.56 -21.63
C ILE A 8 1.38 -13.19 -22.64
N GLU A 9 1.81 -14.24 -23.35
CA GLU A 9 1.01 -14.97 -24.34
C GLU A 9 -0.19 -15.73 -23.75
N ASP A 10 -0.09 -16.17 -22.50
CA ASP A 10 -1.16 -16.87 -21.79
C ASP A 10 -2.21 -15.93 -21.21
N MET A 11 -1.89 -14.64 -21.07
CA MET A 11 -2.74 -13.68 -20.37
C MET A 11 -4.18 -13.60 -20.90
N PRO A 12 -4.46 -13.61 -22.22
CA PRO A 12 -5.83 -13.62 -22.71
C PRO A 12 -6.62 -14.85 -22.24
N ARG A 13 -5.99 -16.04 -22.19
CA ARG A 13 -6.62 -17.28 -21.72
C ARG A 13 -6.88 -17.21 -20.22
N ILE A 14 -5.86 -16.84 -19.45
CA ILE A 14 -5.93 -16.69 -17.99
C ILE A 14 -7.01 -15.69 -17.60
N PHE A 15 -7.03 -14.51 -18.24
CA PHE A 15 -8.03 -13.49 -17.95
C PHE A 15 -9.45 -13.95 -18.26
N ARG A 16 -9.68 -14.67 -19.38
CA ARG A 16 -11.01 -15.24 -19.69
C ARG A 16 -11.45 -16.26 -18.64
N ALA A 17 -10.57 -17.16 -18.23
CA ALA A 17 -10.88 -18.18 -17.22
C ALA A 17 -11.18 -17.55 -15.86
N PHE A 18 -10.33 -16.62 -15.41
CA PHE A 18 -10.54 -15.84 -14.20
C PHE A 18 -11.86 -15.07 -14.25
N SER A 19 -12.13 -14.38 -15.37
CA SER A 19 -13.37 -13.64 -15.60
C SER A 19 -14.61 -14.54 -15.55
N GLY A 20 -14.55 -15.73 -16.16
CA GLY A 20 -15.64 -16.71 -16.11
C GLY A 20 -15.95 -17.20 -14.70
N ILE A 21 -14.96 -17.27 -13.80
CA ILE A 21 -15.14 -17.74 -12.43
C ILE A 21 -15.57 -16.61 -11.49
N VAL A 22 -14.93 -15.43 -11.57
CA VAL A 22 -15.13 -14.31 -10.63
C VAL A 22 -16.27 -13.38 -11.07
N GLY A 23 -16.47 -13.22 -12.39
CA GLY A 23 -17.52 -12.41 -13.00
C GLY A 23 -17.17 -10.92 -13.12
N GLU A 24 -17.19 -10.39 -14.34
CA GLU A 24 -16.76 -9.01 -14.64
C GLU A 24 -17.55 -7.91 -13.95
N ALA A 25 -18.82 -8.20 -13.61
CA ALA A 25 -19.67 -7.28 -12.88
C ALA A 25 -19.06 -6.84 -11.55
N SER A 26 -18.21 -7.69 -10.94
CA SER A 26 -17.58 -7.43 -9.64
C SER A 26 -16.64 -6.22 -9.66
N TRP A 27 -15.76 -6.09 -10.66
CA TRP A 27 -14.87 -4.93 -10.81
C TRP A 27 -15.51 -3.79 -11.59
N ASN A 28 -16.33 -4.07 -12.60
CA ASN A 28 -16.97 -3.02 -13.40
C ASN A 28 -17.89 -2.12 -12.58
N LYS A 29 -18.64 -2.68 -11.62
CA LYS A 29 -19.48 -1.90 -10.69
C LYS A 29 -18.66 -0.98 -9.80
N VAL A 30 -17.53 -1.46 -9.29
CA VAL A 30 -16.60 -0.66 -8.45
C VAL A 30 -16.03 0.49 -9.26
N VAL A 31 -15.47 0.20 -10.43
CA VAL A 31 -14.87 1.22 -11.31
C VAL A 31 -15.90 2.26 -11.72
N HIS A 32 -17.12 1.85 -12.08
CA HIS A 32 -18.19 2.78 -12.39
C HIS A 32 -18.51 3.71 -11.21
N SER A 33 -18.72 3.15 -10.02
CA SER A 33 -19.01 3.91 -8.80
C SER A 33 -17.89 4.93 -8.48
N LYS A 34 -16.62 4.50 -8.52
CA LYS A 34 -15.49 5.39 -8.24
C LYS A 34 -15.29 6.45 -9.31
N LYS A 35 -15.53 6.14 -10.59
CA LYS A 35 -15.55 7.14 -11.66
C LYS A 35 -16.67 8.18 -11.47
N GLN A 36 -17.87 7.77 -11.05
CA GLN A 36 -18.95 8.71 -10.75
C GLN A 36 -18.61 9.61 -9.57
N HIS A 37 -18.12 9.04 -8.47
CA HIS A 37 -17.79 9.80 -7.27
C HIS A 37 -16.69 10.85 -7.52
N SER A 38 -15.69 10.51 -8.34
CA SER A 38 -14.58 11.40 -8.70
C SER A 38 -14.82 12.24 -9.95
N LYS A 39 -16.04 12.26 -10.53
CA LYS A 39 -16.33 12.91 -11.82
C LYS A 39 -15.84 14.37 -11.92
N ASN A 40 -15.92 15.11 -10.81
CA ASN A 40 -15.55 16.52 -10.73
C ASN A 40 -14.36 16.79 -9.79
N ASN A 41 -13.56 15.75 -9.48
CA ASN A 41 -12.38 15.83 -8.63
C ASN A 41 -11.26 14.95 -9.20
N ALA A 42 -10.35 15.57 -9.94
CA ALA A 42 -9.23 14.87 -10.57
C ALA A 42 -8.28 14.24 -9.54
N PHE A 43 -8.10 14.88 -8.38
CA PHE A 43 -7.26 14.34 -7.30
C PHE A 43 -7.83 13.03 -6.76
N LEU A 44 -9.15 12.97 -6.54
CA LEU A 44 -9.82 11.72 -6.15
C LEU A 44 -9.81 10.68 -7.26
N ARG A 45 -9.85 11.11 -8.54
CA ARG A 45 -9.77 10.17 -9.67
C ARG A 45 -8.45 9.42 -9.65
N GLU A 46 -7.34 10.15 -9.59
CA GLU A 46 -5.99 9.57 -9.54
C GLU A 46 -5.81 8.69 -8.30
N HIS A 47 -6.27 9.16 -7.14
CA HIS A 47 -6.26 8.37 -5.92
C HIS A 47 -7.03 7.06 -6.08
N TYR A 48 -8.25 7.05 -6.60
CA TYR A 48 -8.98 5.81 -6.81
C TYR A 48 -8.37 4.90 -7.86
N GLU A 49 -7.79 5.44 -8.92
CA GLU A 49 -7.06 4.64 -9.91
C GLU A 49 -5.86 3.92 -9.28
N ARG A 50 -5.23 4.52 -8.25
CA ARG A 50 -4.14 3.90 -7.48
C ARG A 50 -4.62 2.92 -6.39
N GLU A 51 -5.61 3.31 -5.59
CA GLU A 51 -6.12 2.49 -4.48
C GLU A 51 -6.88 1.25 -4.98
N TYR A 52 -7.61 1.39 -6.10
CA TYR A 52 -8.39 0.32 -6.71
C TYR A 52 -7.72 -0.20 -8.00
N ALA A 53 -6.40 -0.10 -8.10
CA ALA A 53 -5.67 -0.33 -9.33
C ALA A 53 -5.93 -1.72 -9.95
N VAL A 54 -6.06 -2.79 -9.14
CA VAL A 54 -6.46 -4.11 -9.62
C VAL A 54 -7.83 -4.06 -10.31
N ALA A 55 -8.84 -3.45 -9.69
CA ALA A 55 -10.19 -3.35 -10.27
C ALA A 55 -10.22 -2.49 -11.55
N PHE A 56 -9.49 -1.37 -11.57
CA PHE A 56 -9.37 -0.50 -12.75
C PHE A 56 -8.66 -1.21 -13.91
N GLN A 57 -7.57 -1.94 -13.63
CA GLN A 57 -6.86 -2.69 -14.65
C GLN A 57 -7.67 -3.90 -15.15
N LEU A 58 -8.40 -4.61 -14.28
CA LEU A 58 -9.34 -5.67 -14.70
C LEU A 58 -10.45 -5.12 -15.61
N ALA A 59 -11.02 -3.96 -15.28
CA ALA A 59 -12.00 -3.30 -16.14
C ALA A 59 -11.40 -2.91 -17.50
N LYS A 60 -10.12 -2.48 -17.52
CA LYS A 60 -9.42 -2.21 -18.78
C LYS A 60 -9.18 -3.48 -19.59
N CYS A 61 -8.82 -4.59 -18.94
CA CYS A 61 -8.74 -5.90 -19.60
C CYS A 61 -10.08 -6.31 -20.22
N SER A 62 -11.20 -6.16 -19.51
CA SER A 62 -12.56 -6.40 -20.04
C SER A 62 -12.85 -5.56 -21.29
N GLU A 63 -12.53 -4.27 -21.26
CA GLU A 63 -12.71 -3.35 -22.40
C GLU A 63 -11.89 -3.81 -23.61
N LEU A 64 -10.61 -4.11 -23.41
CA LEU A 64 -9.70 -4.54 -24.48
C LEU A 64 -10.12 -5.89 -25.07
N MET A 65 -10.52 -6.85 -24.23
CA MET A 65 -11.02 -8.14 -24.67
C MET A 65 -12.32 -8.01 -25.47
N THR A 66 -13.24 -7.14 -25.05
CA THR A 66 -14.48 -6.87 -25.78
C THR A 66 -14.19 -6.22 -27.13
N ARG A 67 -13.25 -5.27 -27.17
CA ARG A 67 -12.94 -4.49 -28.36
C ARG A 67 -12.10 -5.24 -29.40
N TYR A 68 -11.15 -6.06 -28.95
CA TYR A 68 -10.13 -6.66 -29.80
C TYR A 68 -10.11 -8.20 -29.78
N GLY A 69 -10.90 -8.85 -28.91
CA GLY A 69 -10.88 -10.30 -28.69
C GLY A 69 -9.60 -10.83 -28.00
N LYS A 70 -8.63 -9.94 -27.73
CA LYS A 70 -7.32 -10.24 -27.13
C LYS A 70 -6.82 -9.06 -26.29
N LEU A 71 -5.85 -9.34 -25.41
CA LEU A 71 -5.08 -8.31 -24.71
C LEU A 71 -3.84 -7.97 -25.54
N PRO A 72 -3.70 -6.74 -26.08
CA PRO A 72 -2.51 -6.36 -26.83
C PRO A 72 -1.25 -6.36 -25.95
N ALA A 73 -0.16 -6.96 -26.43
CA ALA A 73 1.11 -7.03 -25.68
C ALA A 73 1.63 -5.66 -25.22
N ALA A 74 1.46 -4.63 -26.06
CA ALA A 74 1.84 -3.26 -25.75
C ALA A 74 1.12 -2.66 -24.53
N GLU A 75 -0.07 -3.17 -24.18
CA GLU A 75 -0.85 -2.71 -23.03
C GLU A 75 -0.53 -3.52 -21.76
N LEU A 76 -0.04 -4.76 -21.89
CA LEU A 76 0.11 -5.69 -20.77
C LEU A 76 1.09 -5.20 -19.70
N ALA A 77 2.14 -4.47 -20.08
CA ALA A 77 3.06 -3.85 -19.12
C ALA A 77 2.33 -2.87 -18.15
N ARG A 78 1.29 -2.17 -18.63
CA ARG A 78 0.48 -1.24 -17.84
C ARG A 78 -0.63 -1.92 -17.05
N LEU A 79 -0.96 -3.16 -17.40
CA LEU A 79 -2.02 -3.98 -16.78
C LEU A 79 -1.46 -5.05 -15.86
N HIS A 80 -0.22 -4.87 -15.42
CA HIS A 80 0.53 -5.88 -14.73
C HIS A 80 -0.18 -6.35 -13.44
N GLN A 81 -0.74 -5.45 -12.62
CA GLN A 81 -1.40 -5.84 -11.38
C GLN A 81 -2.62 -6.74 -11.63
N ALA A 82 -3.44 -6.42 -12.64
CA ALA A 82 -4.52 -7.31 -13.05
C ALA A 82 -3.99 -8.64 -13.58
N CYS A 83 -2.88 -8.64 -14.33
CA CYS A 83 -2.30 -9.85 -14.91
C CYS A 83 -1.76 -10.80 -13.83
N GLY A 84 -0.90 -10.30 -12.95
CA GLY A 84 -0.32 -11.08 -11.85
C GLY A 84 -1.39 -11.58 -10.90
N PHE A 85 -2.33 -10.71 -10.50
CA PHE A 85 -3.44 -11.11 -9.63
C PHE A 85 -4.32 -12.18 -10.27
N SER A 86 -4.71 -12.01 -11.55
CA SER A 86 -5.57 -12.98 -12.23
C SER A 86 -4.89 -14.34 -12.37
N GLY A 87 -3.60 -14.38 -12.72
CA GLY A 87 -2.85 -15.63 -12.86
C GLY A 87 -2.69 -16.35 -11.53
N GLN A 88 -2.18 -15.66 -10.51
CA GLN A 88 -2.00 -16.25 -9.18
C GLN A 88 -3.33 -16.70 -8.58
N ALA A 89 -4.35 -15.84 -8.59
CA ALA A 89 -5.67 -16.19 -8.04
C ALA A 89 -6.34 -17.35 -8.79
N LEU A 90 -6.22 -17.40 -10.13
CA LEU A 90 -6.75 -18.51 -10.92
C LEU A 90 -6.09 -19.82 -10.54
N SER A 91 -4.76 -19.85 -10.40
CA SER A 91 -4.03 -21.07 -10.01
C SER A 91 -4.46 -21.61 -8.64
N ILE A 92 -4.80 -20.73 -7.69
CA ILE A 92 -5.40 -21.13 -6.41
C ILE A 92 -6.81 -21.69 -6.67
N LEU A 93 -7.68 -20.94 -7.33
CA LEU A 93 -9.09 -21.31 -7.58
C LEU A 93 -9.24 -22.68 -8.27
N GLU A 94 -8.35 -23.00 -9.20
CA GLU A 94 -8.34 -24.27 -9.92
C GLU A 94 -7.94 -25.45 -9.04
N SER A 95 -7.10 -25.22 -8.03
CA SER A 95 -6.70 -26.25 -7.05
C SER A 95 -7.73 -26.52 -5.96
N LEU A 96 -8.72 -25.63 -5.79
CA LEU A 96 -9.70 -25.71 -4.70
C LEU A 96 -10.93 -26.58 -5.04
N SER A 97 -11.49 -27.20 -4.00
CA SER A 97 -12.82 -27.83 -4.05
C SER A 97 -13.91 -26.80 -4.39
N ALA A 98 -15.06 -27.25 -4.88
CA ALA A 98 -16.16 -26.35 -5.25
C ALA A 98 -16.61 -25.42 -4.10
N LYS A 99 -16.60 -25.94 -2.85
CA LYS A 99 -16.93 -25.17 -1.64
C LYS A 99 -15.91 -24.05 -1.41
N HIS A 100 -14.62 -24.38 -1.37
CA HIS A 100 -13.56 -23.39 -1.09
C HIS A 100 -13.34 -22.43 -2.25
N ARG A 101 -13.54 -22.89 -3.50
CA ARG A 101 -13.58 -22.02 -4.69
C ARG A 101 -14.65 -20.94 -4.54
N LYS A 102 -15.88 -21.30 -4.13
CA LYS A 102 -16.95 -20.31 -3.90
C LYS A 102 -16.59 -19.31 -2.80
N ALA A 103 -15.95 -19.77 -1.72
CA ALA A 103 -15.48 -18.90 -0.64
C ALA A 103 -14.43 -17.89 -1.13
N LEU A 104 -13.40 -18.37 -1.84
CA LEU A 104 -12.34 -17.51 -2.39
C LEU A 104 -12.90 -16.52 -3.44
N VAL A 105 -13.85 -16.94 -4.29
CA VAL A 105 -14.54 -16.01 -5.21
C VAL A 105 -15.24 -14.90 -4.43
N GLY A 106 -15.97 -15.23 -3.37
CA GLY A 106 -16.61 -14.24 -2.50
C GLY A 106 -15.60 -13.28 -1.86
N ARG A 107 -14.46 -13.82 -1.41
CA ARG A 107 -13.35 -13.04 -0.83
C ARG A 107 -12.73 -12.08 -1.85
N ILE A 108 -12.45 -12.53 -3.08
CA ILE A 108 -11.96 -11.70 -4.19
C ILE A 108 -12.96 -10.59 -4.52
N GLN A 109 -14.25 -10.91 -4.62
CA GLN A 109 -15.29 -9.93 -4.92
C GLN A 109 -15.47 -8.90 -3.79
N GLY A 110 -15.27 -9.30 -2.54
CA GLY A 110 -15.21 -8.41 -1.38
C GLY A 110 -14.01 -7.48 -1.46
N ALA A 111 -12.82 -8.06 -1.66
CA ALA A 111 -11.56 -7.33 -1.79
C ALA A 111 -11.59 -6.29 -2.91
N LEU A 112 -12.20 -6.58 -4.06
CA LEU A 112 -12.32 -5.60 -5.16
C LEU A 112 -13.08 -4.32 -4.75
N LYS A 113 -13.93 -4.38 -3.72
CA LYS A 113 -14.71 -3.24 -3.21
C LYS A 113 -13.97 -2.44 -2.13
N ASN A 114 -12.97 -3.04 -1.49
CA ASN A 114 -12.24 -2.48 -0.36
C ASN A 114 -10.71 -2.59 -0.57
N PRO A 115 -10.00 -1.47 -0.77
CA PRO A 115 -8.56 -1.44 -0.94
C PRO A 115 -7.77 -2.09 0.21
N ASP A 116 -8.25 -1.98 1.45
CA ASP A 116 -7.61 -2.62 2.60
C ASP A 116 -7.63 -4.15 2.48
N ASP A 117 -8.79 -4.70 2.12
CA ASP A 117 -8.97 -6.14 1.94
C ASP A 117 -8.19 -6.64 0.71
N MET A 118 -8.13 -5.86 -0.37
CA MET A 118 -7.31 -6.18 -1.54
C MET A 118 -5.82 -6.19 -1.21
N ARG A 119 -5.33 -5.22 -0.43
CA ARG A 119 -3.94 -5.21 0.02
C ARG A 119 -3.62 -6.42 0.89
N GLY A 120 -4.51 -6.79 1.80
CA GLY A 120 -4.37 -8.01 2.61
C GLY A 120 -4.25 -9.27 1.75
N LEU A 121 -5.20 -9.45 0.82
CA LEU A 121 -5.23 -10.60 -0.08
C LEU A 121 -3.98 -10.67 -0.97
N LEU A 122 -3.52 -9.54 -1.53
CA LEU A 122 -2.30 -9.49 -2.33
C LEU A 122 -1.05 -9.83 -1.50
N LEU A 123 -0.99 -9.39 -0.24
CA LEU A 123 0.13 -9.70 0.66
C LEU A 123 0.20 -11.20 0.96
N GLU A 124 -0.95 -11.84 1.22
CA GLU A 124 -1.03 -13.28 1.44
C GLU A 124 -0.61 -14.07 0.19
N ILE A 125 -1.14 -13.70 -0.99
CA ILE A 125 -0.77 -14.34 -2.26
C ILE A 125 0.73 -14.18 -2.55
N SER A 126 1.28 -12.98 -2.32
CA SER A 126 2.70 -12.70 -2.51
C SER A 126 3.57 -13.53 -1.55
N THR A 127 3.16 -13.63 -0.29
CA THR A 127 3.86 -14.42 0.74
C THR A 127 3.82 -15.92 0.42
N ALA A 128 2.65 -16.44 0.03
CA ALA A 128 2.51 -17.82 -0.43
C ALA A 128 3.36 -18.10 -1.68
N THR A 129 3.38 -17.17 -2.64
CA THR A 129 4.20 -17.28 -3.86
C THR A 129 5.69 -17.36 -3.52
N HIS A 130 6.17 -16.56 -2.57
CA HIS A 130 7.55 -16.60 -2.09
C HIS A 130 7.94 -18.00 -1.59
N PHE A 131 7.15 -18.58 -0.69
CA PHE A 131 7.43 -19.91 -0.16
C PHE A 131 7.31 -21.01 -1.24
N VAL A 132 6.32 -20.94 -2.14
CA VAL A 132 6.22 -21.90 -3.25
C VAL A 132 7.43 -21.80 -4.19
N ARG A 133 7.94 -20.60 -4.48
CA ARG A 133 9.15 -20.42 -5.30
C ARG A 133 10.40 -21.03 -4.68
N ARG A 134 10.44 -21.13 -3.35
CA ARG A 134 11.50 -21.84 -2.61
C ARG A 134 11.32 -23.36 -2.62
N GLY A 135 10.19 -23.87 -3.14
CA GLY A 135 9.86 -25.28 -3.12
C GLY A 135 9.12 -25.73 -1.86
N ASN A 136 8.72 -24.79 -0.99
CA ASN A 136 8.00 -25.12 0.23
C ASN A 136 6.54 -25.48 -0.04
N ARG A 137 5.97 -26.33 0.84
CA ARG A 137 4.55 -26.66 0.84
C ARG A 137 3.76 -25.64 1.65
N VAL A 138 2.86 -24.93 0.96
CA VAL A 138 2.03 -23.87 1.55
C VAL A 138 0.58 -24.33 1.65
N LEU A 139 0.02 -24.25 2.86
CA LEU A 139 -1.40 -24.49 3.11
C LEU A 139 -2.10 -23.20 3.53
N TRP A 140 -3.36 -23.08 3.10
CA TRP A 140 -4.27 -22.01 3.52
C TRP A 140 -5.28 -22.63 4.49
N PRO A 141 -5.24 -22.33 5.80
CA PRO A 141 -6.13 -22.90 6.81
C PRO A 141 -7.62 -22.81 6.47
N GLU A 142 -8.03 -21.69 5.87
CA GLU A 142 -9.43 -21.45 5.45
C GLU A 142 -9.90 -22.38 4.32
N PHE A 143 -8.97 -23.01 3.59
CA PHE A 143 -9.27 -23.89 2.46
C PHE A 143 -8.94 -25.36 2.71
N GLN A 144 -8.62 -25.72 3.95
CA GLN A 144 -8.43 -27.12 4.32
C GLN A 144 -9.76 -27.85 4.57
N SER A 145 -9.78 -29.15 4.32
CA SER A 145 -10.92 -30.01 4.67
C SER A 145 -11.04 -30.14 6.19
N ALA A 146 -12.24 -30.41 6.70
CA ALA A 146 -12.54 -30.36 8.14
C ALA A 146 -11.76 -31.40 8.99
N ASP A 147 -11.22 -32.43 8.36
CA ASP A 147 -10.36 -33.46 8.95
C ASP A 147 -8.88 -33.05 9.03
N SER A 148 -8.48 -31.96 8.37
CA SER A 148 -7.12 -31.42 8.48
C SER A 148 -6.92 -30.75 9.85
N PRO A 149 -5.78 -30.99 10.54
CA PRO A 149 -5.45 -30.32 11.80
C PRO A 149 -5.27 -28.81 11.66
N PHE A 150 -5.15 -28.32 10.42
CA PHE A 150 -4.98 -26.92 10.08
C PHE A 150 -6.29 -26.25 9.64
N ALA A 151 -7.41 -26.98 9.60
CA ALA A 151 -8.68 -26.44 9.15
C ALA A 151 -9.22 -25.35 10.07
N GLY A 152 -9.51 -24.19 9.49
CA GLY A 152 -10.11 -23.07 10.21
C GLY A 152 -9.21 -22.43 11.28
N GLN A 153 -7.89 -22.68 11.22
CA GLN A 153 -6.93 -21.95 12.04
C GLN A 153 -6.93 -20.46 11.67
N THR A 154 -6.48 -19.64 12.62
CA THR A 154 -6.63 -18.18 12.57
C THR A 154 -5.51 -17.45 11.83
N TYR A 155 -4.38 -18.10 11.60
CA TYR A 155 -3.28 -17.54 10.83
C TYR A 155 -3.52 -17.68 9.32
N ASP A 156 -2.96 -16.78 8.52
CA ASP A 156 -3.23 -16.73 7.08
C ASP A 156 -2.64 -17.90 6.29
N LEU A 157 -1.39 -18.31 6.59
CA LEU A 157 -0.70 -19.40 5.89
C LEU A 157 0.03 -20.34 6.85
N PHE A 158 0.14 -21.61 6.46
CA PHE A 158 1.03 -22.59 7.09
C PHE A 158 2.08 -23.07 6.10
N ILE A 159 3.35 -23.06 6.50
CA ILE A 159 4.45 -23.63 5.72
C ILE A 159 4.88 -24.94 6.37
N GLU A 160 4.59 -26.07 5.73
CA GLU A 160 4.72 -27.39 6.37
C GLU A 160 6.18 -27.82 6.59
N ASP A 161 7.07 -27.40 5.71
CA ASP A 161 8.43 -27.92 5.56
C ASP A 161 9.50 -26.86 5.88
N VAL A 162 9.21 -26.00 6.86
CA VAL A 162 10.17 -25.06 7.45
C VAL A 162 10.22 -25.28 8.95
N GLY A 163 11.38 -25.69 9.47
CA GLY A 163 11.53 -26.10 10.86
C GLY A 163 10.84 -27.42 11.17
N PRO A 164 11.01 -27.94 12.39
CA PRO A 164 10.55 -29.28 12.76
C PRO A 164 9.02 -29.42 12.85
N ASN A 165 8.31 -28.31 13.10
CA ASN A 165 6.87 -28.30 13.36
C ASN A 165 6.06 -27.48 12.33
N GLY A 166 6.70 -27.07 11.25
CA GLY A 166 6.17 -26.07 10.32
C GLY A 166 6.13 -24.65 10.91
N LEU A 167 5.79 -23.69 10.05
CA LEU A 167 5.79 -22.26 10.35
C LEU A 167 4.37 -21.68 10.16
N GLU A 168 3.86 -21.01 11.19
CA GLU A 168 2.64 -20.20 11.09
C GLU A 168 2.98 -18.82 10.54
N VAL A 169 2.27 -18.35 9.52
CA VAL A 169 2.53 -17.05 8.90
C VAL A 169 1.28 -16.21 8.94
N GLU A 170 1.41 -15.00 9.47
CA GLU A 170 0.32 -14.03 9.59
C GLU A 170 0.67 -12.76 8.83
N CYS A 171 -0.19 -12.38 7.89
CA CYS A 171 -0.05 -11.24 7.01
C CYS A 171 -0.91 -10.07 7.49
N LYS A 172 -0.32 -8.88 7.58
CA LYS A 172 -1.07 -7.65 7.88
C LYS A 172 -0.63 -6.53 6.95
N SER A 173 -1.59 -6.01 6.19
CA SER A 173 -1.38 -4.75 5.47
C SER A 173 -1.66 -3.57 6.41
N VAL A 174 -0.76 -2.58 6.39
CA VAL A 174 -0.90 -1.32 7.10
C VAL A 174 -1.21 -0.26 6.06
N SER A 175 -2.45 0.22 6.07
CA SER A 175 -2.90 1.25 5.14
C SER A 175 -2.17 2.56 5.37
N ASP A 176 -2.09 3.36 4.32
CA ASP A 176 -1.40 4.66 4.38
C ASP A 176 -2.08 5.63 5.35
N ASP A 177 -3.40 5.49 5.55
CA ASP A 177 -4.19 6.31 6.47
C ASP A 177 -4.09 5.86 7.93
N LYS A 178 -3.64 4.61 8.19
CA LYS A 178 -3.64 4.07 9.55
C LYS A 178 -2.68 4.85 10.44
N GLY A 179 -3.21 5.39 11.54
CA GLY A 179 -2.44 6.21 12.47
C GLY A 179 -2.23 7.66 11.99
N ARG A 180 -2.73 8.03 10.81
CA ARG A 180 -2.70 9.42 10.33
C ARG A 180 -3.87 10.23 10.85
N LYS A 181 -3.63 11.53 10.98
CA LYS A 181 -4.65 12.49 11.39
C LYS A 181 -5.50 12.97 10.23
N LEU A 182 -4.88 13.24 9.10
CA LEU A 182 -5.56 13.63 7.87
C LEU A 182 -5.57 12.44 6.91
N HIS A 183 -6.73 11.83 6.71
CA HIS A 183 -6.88 10.70 5.79
C HIS A 183 -6.90 11.20 4.35
N GLN A 184 -6.33 10.41 3.42
CA GLN A 184 -6.04 10.85 2.07
C GLN A 184 -7.30 11.21 1.28
N GLU A 185 -8.34 10.38 1.32
CA GLU A 185 -9.58 10.62 0.56
C GLU A 185 -10.29 11.92 1.01
N GLU A 186 -10.46 12.09 2.33
CA GLU A 186 -11.05 13.30 2.93
C GLU A 186 -10.24 14.54 2.57
N LEU A 187 -8.92 14.40 2.61
CA LEU A 187 -8.00 15.49 2.33
C LEU A 187 -8.03 15.92 0.85
N LEU A 188 -8.04 14.98 -0.09
CA LEU A 188 -8.14 15.28 -1.53
C LEU A 188 -9.51 15.86 -1.89
N ALA A 189 -10.58 15.44 -1.20
CA ALA A 189 -11.89 16.05 -1.32
C ALA A 189 -11.88 17.52 -0.87
N PHE A 190 -11.25 17.80 0.27
CA PHE A 190 -11.10 19.14 0.82
C PHE A 190 -10.16 20.03 -0.02
N GLN A 191 -9.05 19.50 -0.52
CA GLN A 191 -8.17 20.23 -1.44
C GLN A 191 -8.90 20.67 -2.71
N GLN A 192 -9.80 19.83 -3.26
CA GLN A 192 -10.61 20.22 -4.40
C GLN A 192 -11.60 21.35 -4.08
N LEU A 193 -12.12 21.42 -2.85
CA LEU A 193 -12.92 22.55 -2.37
C LEU A 193 -12.08 23.83 -2.36
N VAL A 194 -10.94 23.79 -1.66
CA VAL A 194 -10.01 24.93 -1.57
C VAL A 194 -9.56 25.38 -2.97
N LYS A 195 -9.24 24.44 -3.86
CA LYS A 195 -8.87 24.73 -5.26
C LYS A 195 -9.94 25.56 -5.97
N ARG A 196 -11.22 25.18 -5.89
CA ARG A 196 -12.31 25.92 -6.54
C ARG A 196 -12.47 27.33 -5.97
N ARG A 197 -12.22 27.51 -4.67
CA ARG A 197 -12.29 28.82 -4.01
C ARG A 197 -11.12 29.72 -4.37
N LEU A 198 -9.94 29.15 -4.62
CA LEU A 198 -8.69 29.89 -4.89
C LEU A 198 -8.37 30.05 -6.38
N GLU A 199 -8.96 29.24 -7.26
CA GLU A 199 -8.69 29.26 -8.70
C GLU A 199 -8.89 30.62 -9.40
N PRO A 200 -9.93 31.43 -9.06
CA PRO A 200 -10.09 32.76 -9.64
C PRO A 200 -8.91 33.69 -9.38
N PHE A 201 -8.23 33.53 -8.26
CA PHE A 201 -7.12 34.39 -7.82
C PHE A 201 -5.77 33.87 -8.30
N SER A 202 -5.63 32.54 -8.33
CA SER A 202 -4.36 31.87 -8.66
C SER A 202 -3.88 32.16 -10.09
N LYS A 203 -4.77 32.54 -11.01
CA LYS A 203 -4.43 32.89 -12.40
C LYS A 203 -3.69 34.23 -12.52
N ASN A 204 -3.90 35.15 -11.59
CA ASN A 204 -3.36 36.51 -11.65
C ASN A 204 -2.13 36.71 -10.75
N LEU A 205 -1.73 35.69 -10.00
CA LEU A 205 -0.52 35.71 -9.19
C LEU A 205 0.71 35.94 -10.07
N LYS A 206 1.59 36.82 -9.55
CA LYS A 206 2.93 37.11 -10.08
C LYS A 206 4.05 36.72 -9.09
N SER A 207 3.67 36.15 -7.95
CA SER A 207 4.53 35.71 -6.86
C SER A 207 4.09 34.32 -6.37
N GLY A 208 4.89 33.73 -5.50
CA GLY A 208 4.51 32.52 -4.76
C GLY A 208 3.79 32.87 -3.46
N VAL A 209 2.69 32.17 -3.16
CA VAL A 209 1.98 32.25 -1.87
C VAL A 209 1.84 30.85 -1.30
N ALA A 210 2.40 30.61 -0.12
CA ALA A 210 2.20 29.39 0.64
C ALA A 210 1.11 29.59 1.68
N VAL A 211 0.17 28.65 1.72
CA VAL A 211 -1.02 28.65 2.57
C VAL A 211 -0.96 27.39 3.42
N ILE A 212 -0.62 27.55 4.69
CA ILE A 212 -0.51 26.44 5.64
C ILE A 212 -1.77 26.44 6.50
N LEU A 213 -2.60 25.41 6.35
CA LEU A 213 -3.77 25.19 7.20
C LEU A 213 -3.40 24.20 8.29
N THR A 214 -3.52 24.58 9.56
CA THR A 214 -3.38 23.67 10.70
C THR A 214 -4.73 23.49 11.38
N VAL A 215 -5.21 22.26 11.45
CA VAL A 215 -6.41 21.89 12.23
C VAL A 215 -6.00 21.26 13.58
N PRO A 216 -6.79 21.40 14.65
CA PRO A 216 -6.41 20.94 15.99
C PRO A 216 -6.23 19.42 16.11
N ASP A 217 -6.97 18.62 15.35
CA ASP A 217 -6.81 17.16 15.29
C ASP A 217 -7.10 16.60 13.90
N ARG A 218 -8.35 16.68 13.42
CA ARG A 218 -8.76 16.15 12.11
C ARG A 218 -9.49 17.20 11.30
N LEU A 219 -9.61 16.96 9.98
CA LEU A 219 -10.51 17.75 9.15
C LEU A 219 -11.96 17.57 9.63
N PRO A 220 -12.81 18.60 9.50
CA PRO A 220 -14.24 18.47 9.77
C PRO A 220 -14.86 17.39 8.87
N LYS A 221 -15.80 16.63 9.44
CA LYS A 221 -16.49 15.54 8.72
C LYS A 221 -17.69 16.03 7.93
N SER A 222 -18.40 17.07 8.42
CA SER A 222 -19.57 17.56 7.72
C SER A 222 -19.19 18.37 6.49
N ARG A 223 -20.00 18.26 5.43
CA ARG A 223 -19.78 19.03 4.21
C ARG A 223 -19.85 20.53 4.47
N THR A 224 -20.77 20.96 5.32
CA THR A 224 -20.96 22.37 5.68
C THR A 224 -19.74 22.94 6.37
N GLU A 225 -19.20 22.27 7.40
CA GLU A 225 -18.00 22.74 8.10
C GLU A 225 -16.77 22.73 7.17
N GLN A 226 -16.65 21.76 6.25
CA GLN A 226 -15.59 21.77 5.24
C GLN A 226 -15.70 22.96 4.28
N GLU A 227 -16.90 23.36 3.89
CA GLU A 227 -17.12 24.53 3.04
C GLU A 227 -16.80 25.83 3.79
N GLU A 228 -17.24 25.96 5.04
CA GLU A 228 -16.89 27.09 5.90
C GLU A 228 -15.37 27.20 6.11
N LEU A 229 -14.69 26.07 6.35
CA LEU A 229 -13.23 26.05 6.51
C LEU A 229 -12.52 26.46 5.20
N ALA A 230 -12.99 25.99 4.05
CA ALA A 230 -12.45 26.41 2.76
C ALA A 230 -12.66 27.91 2.50
N ASP A 231 -13.80 28.47 2.92
CA ASP A 231 -14.08 29.91 2.80
C ASP A 231 -13.26 30.75 3.78
N ARG A 232 -12.93 30.24 4.98
CA ARG A 232 -11.94 30.85 5.88
C ARG A 232 -10.57 30.91 5.24
N VAL A 233 -10.09 29.79 4.66
CA VAL A 233 -8.83 29.74 3.92
C VAL A 233 -8.82 30.77 2.79
N ARG A 234 -9.88 30.82 1.98
CA ARG A 234 -10.03 31.81 0.91
C ARG A 234 -9.93 33.24 1.45
N THR A 235 -10.66 33.54 2.51
CA THR A 235 -10.67 34.90 3.11
C THR A 235 -9.27 35.31 3.54
N GLN A 236 -8.53 34.44 4.23
CA GLN A 236 -7.17 34.77 4.68
C GLN A 236 -6.18 34.95 3.52
N VAL A 237 -6.32 34.14 2.45
CA VAL A 237 -5.52 34.32 1.22
C VAL A 237 -5.80 35.68 0.57
N LEU A 238 -7.05 36.15 0.57
CA LEU A 238 -7.41 37.45 -0.02
C LEU A 238 -6.93 38.63 0.81
N LEU A 239 -6.94 38.50 2.13
CA LEU A 239 -6.40 39.50 3.04
C LEU A 239 -4.87 39.50 3.06
N ASN A 240 -4.23 38.42 2.58
CA ASN A 240 -2.81 38.15 2.75
C ASN A 240 -2.38 38.16 4.24
N GLU A 241 -3.24 37.64 5.11
CA GLU A 241 -3.06 37.68 6.56
C GLU A 241 -3.08 36.27 7.14
N SER A 242 -2.14 36.03 8.07
CA SER A 242 -2.18 34.83 8.90
C SER A 242 -3.16 35.03 10.05
N LYS A 243 -3.95 34.01 10.38
CA LYS A 243 -4.94 34.08 11.45
C LYS A 243 -5.11 32.75 12.18
N GLU A 244 -5.22 32.84 13.50
CA GLU A 244 -5.69 31.78 14.38
C GLU A 244 -7.16 32.02 14.71
N PHE A 245 -7.95 30.95 14.74
CA PHE A 245 -9.39 30.96 14.99
C PHE A 245 -9.68 30.36 16.35
N ASP A 246 -10.82 30.72 16.95
CA ASP A 246 -11.22 30.31 18.31
C ASP A 246 -11.37 28.79 18.47
N ASP A 247 -11.56 28.05 17.38
CA ASP A 247 -11.64 26.58 17.37
C ASP A 247 -10.26 25.89 17.33
N GLY A 248 -9.17 26.66 17.43
CA GLY A 248 -7.79 26.16 17.38
C GLY A 248 -7.27 25.89 15.96
N THR A 249 -8.07 26.17 14.93
CA THR A 249 -7.59 26.17 13.55
C THR A 249 -6.71 27.39 13.30
N SER A 250 -5.65 27.25 12.52
CA SER A 250 -4.88 28.40 12.03
C SER A 250 -4.61 28.31 10.53
N VAL A 251 -4.62 29.47 9.89
CA VAL A 251 -4.20 29.66 8.50
C VAL A 251 -2.99 30.59 8.50
N ARG A 252 -1.87 30.09 7.97
CA ARG A 252 -0.63 30.84 7.86
C ARG A 252 -0.35 31.14 6.39
N ILE A 253 -0.10 32.40 6.08
CA ILE A 253 0.18 32.88 4.73
C ILE A 253 1.65 33.34 4.67
N ILE A 254 2.39 32.85 3.68
CA ILE A 254 3.81 33.15 3.49
C ILE A 254 4.06 33.43 2.02
N ASP A 255 4.59 34.60 1.69
CA ASP A 255 5.09 34.88 0.35
C ASP A 255 6.42 34.17 0.11
N PHE A 256 6.62 33.64 -1.11
CA PHE A 256 7.87 33.00 -1.49
C PHE A 256 8.25 33.31 -2.94
N ASP A 257 9.54 33.17 -3.24
CA ASP A 257 10.04 33.33 -4.60
C ASP A 257 9.62 32.15 -5.49
N VAL A 258 8.83 32.42 -6.53
CA VAL A 258 8.35 31.41 -7.47
C VAL A 258 9.49 30.72 -8.23
N ALA A 259 10.68 31.34 -8.31
CA ALA A 259 11.86 30.73 -8.90
C ALA A 259 12.30 29.45 -8.16
N LEU A 260 11.89 29.26 -6.90
CA LEU A 260 12.14 28.02 -6.16
C LEU A 260 11.38 26.81 -6.74
N LEU A 261 10.33 27.05 -7.54
CA LEU A 261 9.58 26.04 -8.29
C LEU A 261 10.02 25.94 -9.76
N LYS A 262 11.06 26.68 -10.16
CA LYS A 262 11.58 26.65 -11.53
C LYS A 262 12.17 25.28 -11.84
N ASP A 263 11.82 24.73 -13.00
CA ASP A 263 12.25 23.41 -13.49
C ASP A 263 11.78 22.22 -12.62
N VAL A 264 10.91 22.49 -11.65
CA VAL A 264 10.30 21.48 -10.79
C VAL A 264 8.96 21.05 -11.42
N PRO A 265 8.72 19.74 -11.64
CA PRO A 265 7.41 19.28 -12.10
C PRO A 265 6.33 19.70 -11.11
N MET A 266 5.19 20.21 -11.59
CA MET A 266 4.02 20.56 -10.76
C MET A 266 3.25 19.31 -10.29
N ILE A 267 3.99 18.26 -9.89
CA ILE A 267 3.50 16.99 -9.37
C ILE A 267 3.91 16.96 -7.90
N SER A 268 2.95 17.10 -6.99
CA SER A 268 3.18 17.30 -5.55
C SER A 268 4.01 16.21 -4.86
N ASP A 269 4.09 15.01 -5.44
CA ASP A 269 4.73 13.85 -4.82
C ASP A 269 6.21 13.62 -5.17
N SER A 270 6.83 14.46 -6.01
CA SER A 270 8.27 14.36 -6.28
C SER A 270 9.13 14.74 -5.05
N PRO A 271 10.21 14.00 -4.73
CA PRO A 271 11.13 14.39 -3.65
C PRO A 271 11.67 15.82 -3.78
N ALA A 272 11.95 16.26 -5.01
CA ALA A 272 12.43 17.61 -5.27
C ALA A 272 11.37 18.68 -4.96
N VAL A 273 10.11 18.41 -5.33
CA VAL A 273 8.96 19.28 -5.01
C VAL A 273 8.78 19.37 -3.50
N ARG A 274 8.82 18.22 -2.81
CA ARG A 274 8.67 18.16 -1.36
C ARG A 274 9.73 18.95 -0.63
N ALA A 275 11.01 18.83 -1.03
CA ALA A 275 12.08 19.61 -0.43
C ALA A 275 11.85 21.13 -0.57
N VAL A 276 11.32 21.59 -1.70
CA VAL A 276 10.96 22.99 -1.90
C VAL A 276 9.79 23.39 -0.99
N ILE A 277 8.74 22.58 -0.94
CA ILE A 277 7.55 22.84 -0.11
C ILE A 277 7.93 22.89 1.37
N GLU A 278 8.72 21.93 1.86
CA GLU A 278 9.20 21.90 3.24
C GLU A 278 10.02 23.15 3.56
N ARG A 279 10.93 23.56 2.66
CA ARG A 279 11.73 24.78 2.82
C ARG A 279 10.86 26.04 2.89
N VAL A 280 9.84 26.15 2.03
CA VAL A 280 8.97 27.34 1.96
C VAL A 280 7.98 27.40 3.13
N THR A 281 7.44 26.26 3.53
CA THR A 281 6.32 26.20 4.48
C THR A 281 6.77 25.95 5.91
N GLY A 282 7.97 25.38 6.09
CA GLY A 282 8.45 24.82 7.36
C GLY A 282 7.68 23.55 7.78
N ALA A 283 6.76 23.05 6.96
CA ALA A 283 5.93 21.90 7.27
C ALA A 283 6.50 20.64 6.62
N ARG A 284 6.76 19.60 7.43
CA ARG A 284 7.10 18.25 6.95
C ARG A 284 5.84 17.52 6.51
N ASN A 285 5.31 17.89 5.35
CA ASN A 285 4.01 17.41 4.90
C ASN A 285 4.07 16.76 3.51
N ARG A 286 3.50 15.56 3.41
CA ARG A 286 3.45 14.79 2.16
C ARG A 286 2.33 15.24 1.22
N ASN A 287 1.30 15.93 1.73
CA ASN A 287 0.04 16.14 1.03
C ASN A 287 -0.19 17.62 0.69
N ALA A 288 0.73 18.22 -0.05
CA ALA A 288 0.60 19.58 -0.53
C ALA A 288 -0.08 19.64 -1.91
N MET A 289 -0.86 20.69 -2.16
CA MET A 289 -1.44 20.99 -3.45
C MET A 289 -0.79 22.24 -4.04
N ILE A 290 -0.34 22.18 -5.29
CA ILE A 290 0.20 23.34 -6.00
C ILE A 290 -0.80 23.79 -7.08
N MET A 291 -1.05 25.09 -7.16
CA MET A 291 -1.92 25.73 -8.16
C MET A 291 -1.22 26.94 -8.76
N GLY A 292 -1.53 27.32 -9.99
CA GLY A 292 -1.01 28.54 -10.61
C GLY A 292 -0.36 28.28 -11.96
N ARG A 293 0.54 29.18 -12.37
CA ARG A 293 1.25 29.12 -13.64
C ARG A 293 2.74 28.86 -13.39
N PRO A 294 3.33 27.84 -14.02
CA PRO A 294 4.76 27.57 -13.91
C PRO A 294 5.59 28.83 -14.19
N ASN A 295 6.59 29.08 -13.35
CA ASN A 295 7.53 30.21 -13.47
C ASN A 295 6.93 31.62 -13.43
N VAL A 296 5.63 31.78 -13.11
CA VAL A 296 4.96 33.09 -13.07
C VAL A 296 4.37 33.39 -11.70
N GLY A 297 3.60 32.46 -11.14
CA GLY A 297 2.98 32.63 -9.83
C GLY A 297 2.28 31.36 -9.40
N ALA A 298 2.38 31.04 -8.11
CA ALA A 298 1.92 29.76 -7.59
C ALA A 298 1.34 29.90 -6.18
N THR A 299 0.27 29.16 -5.91
CA THR A 299 -0.24 28.91 -4.57
C THR A 299 0.15 27.51 -4.15
N VAL A 300 0.85 27.37 -3.02
CA VAL A 300 1.14 26.08 -2.38
C VAL A 300 0.24 25.96 -1.17
N PHE A 301 -0.67 24.99 -1.19
CA PHE A 301 -1.59 24.73 -0.09
C PHE A 301 -1.13 23.49 0.71
N VAL A 302 -0.89 23.66 2.00
CA VAL A 302 -0.38 22.63 2.91
C VAL A 302 -1.31 22.45 4.12
N PRO A 303 -2.21 21.46 4.08
CA PRO A 303 -3.08 21.10 5.19
C PRO A 303 -2.40 20.11 6.14
N GLN A 304 -2.32 20.44 7.43
CA GLN A 304 -1.70 19.63 8.48
C GLN A 304 -2.56 19.57 9.75
N SER A 305 -2.25 18.59 10.60
CA SER A 305 -2.81 18.50 11.96
C SER A 305 -1.81 19.04 12.98
N ALA A 306 -2.29 19.65 14.06
CA ALA A 306 -1.49 19.98 15.24
C ALA A 306 -1.05 18.72 16.01
N ARG A 307 -1.69 17.57 15.76
CA ARG A 307 -1.29 16.27 16.32
C ARG A 307 -0.40 15.52 15.32
N SER A 308 0.61 14.84 15.84
CA SER A 308 1.49 13.98 15.04
C SER A 308 0.77 12.74 14.53
N ASP A 309 1.21 12.27 13.37
CA ASP A 309 0.86 10.94 12.87
C ASP A 309 1.62 9.86 13.67
N ASN A 310 0.93 8.74 13.95
CA ASN A 310 1.45 7.63 14.75
C ASN A 310 1.48 6.32 13.95
N VAL A 311 1.83 6.38 12.65
CA VAL A 311 1.72 5.25 11.71
C VAL A 311 2.47 4.01 12.20
N LEU A 312 3.74 4.14 12.61
CA LEU A 312 4.54 3.01 13.09
C LEU A 312 3.99 2.42 14.39
N VAL A 313 3.53 3.26 15.32
CA VAL A 313 2.91 2.79 16.57
C VAL A 313 1.66 1.97 16.25
N ALA A 314 0.76 2.50 15.42
CA ALA A 314 -0.45 1.80 15.02
C ALA A 314 -0.15 0.50 14.26
N ALA A 315 0.92 0.46 13.47
CA ALA A 315 1.40 -0.74 12.79
C ALA A 315 1.83 -1.82 13.79
N PHE A 316 2.67 -1.49 14.77
CA PHE A 316 3.15 -2.44 15.77
C PHE A 316 2.07 -2.86 16.78
N GLU A 317 1.10 -1.99 17.09
CA GLU A 317 -0.10 -2.39 17.85
C GLU A 317 -0.92 -3.44 17.08
N THR A 318 -1.05 -3.27 15.77
CA THR A 318 -1.72 -4.25 14.90
C THR A 318 -0.97 -5.58 14.87
N ALA A 319 0.36 -5.52 14.72
CA ALA A 319 1.21 -6.71 14.74
C ALA A 319 1.15 -7.43 16.10
N ALA A 320 1.09 -6.68 17.20
CA ALA A 320 1.00 -7.24 18.55
C ALA A 320 -0.34 -7.93 18.78
N ASP A 321 -1.43 -7.33 18.31
CA ASP A 321 -2.76 -7.94 18.37
C ASP A 321 -2.83 -9.21 17.52
N ALA A 322 -2.28 -9.17 16.30
CA ALA A 322 -2.21 -10.32 15.40
C ALA A 322 -1.40 -11.46 16.01
N ALA A 323 -0.20 -11.17 16.53
CA ALA A 323 0.64 -12.16 17.21
C ALA A 323 -0.05 -12.79 18.43
N LYS A 324 -0.90 -12.03 19.12
CA LYS A 324 -1.63 -12.47 20.30
C LYS A 324 -2.84 -13.35 19.97
N ARG A 325 -3.58 -13.00 18.91
CA ARG A 325 -4.91 -13.55 18.59
C ARG A 325 -4.92 -14.55 17.44
N GLN A 326 -4.01 -14.43 16.48
CA GLN A 326 -4.06 -15.16 15.21
C GLN A 326 -3.03 -16.29 15.15
N LEU A 327 -1.88 -16.13 15.81
CA LEU A 327 -0.89 -17.19 15.97
C LEU A 327 -1.23 -18.07 17.18
N THR A 328 -0.96 -19.37 17.09
CA THR A 328 -1.35 -20.34 18.12
C THR A 328 -0.45 -20.30 19.36
N LYS A 329 0.76 -19.73 19.21
CA LYS A 329 1.83 -19.71 20.22
C LYS A 329 2.43 -21.06 20.57
N THR A 330 1.98 -22.14 19.93
CA THR A 330 2.52 -23.49 20.12
C THR A 330 3.48 -23.90 19.01
N ARG A 331 3.54 -23.10 17.93
CA ARG A 331 4.47 -23.21 16.82
C ARG A 331 5.20 -21.89 16.60
N PRO A 332 6.36 -21.92 15.94
CA PRO A 332 7.04 -20.71 15.50
C PRO A 332 6.13 -19.94 14.55
N GLY A 333 6.04 -18.63 14.79
CA GLY A 333 5.22 -17.70 14.04
C GLY A 333 6.05 -16.63 13.33
N LEU A 334 5.67 -16.31 12.11
CA LEU A 334 6.24 -15.24 11.30
C LEU A 334 5.17 -14.18 11.03
N LEU A 335 5.48 -12.91 11.33
CA LEU A 335 4.62 -11.81 10.93
C LEU A 335 5.14 -11.18 9.64
N VAL A 336 4.26 -10.99 8.67
CA VAL A 336 4.57 -10.30 7.42
C VAL A 336 3.74 -9.03 7.35
N LEU A 337 4.43 -7.88 7.38
CA LEU A 337 3.82 -6.56 7.40
C LEU A 337 4.04 -5.85 6.06
N GLY A 338 2.94 -5.54 5.36
CA GLY A 338 2.97 -4.77 4.12
C GLY A 338 2.61 -3.31 4.36
N PHE A 339 3.53 -2.37 4.11
CA PHE A 339 3.24 -0.93 4.22
C PHE A 339 2.81 -0.34 2.88
N ASP A 340 1.64 0.30 2.87
CA ASP A 340 1.10 0.86 1.64
C ASP A 340 1.94 2.02 1.07
N GLY A 341 2.36 2.94 1.95
CA GLY A 341 3.14 4.12 1.58
C GLY A 341 4.65 3.91 1.39
N MET A 342 5.11 2.65 1.41
CA MET A 342 6.52 2.29 1.28
C MET A 342 6.72 1.41 0.05
N ASP A 343 7.25 2.01 -1.02
CA ASP A 343 7.71 1.29 -2.20
C ASP A 343 9.01 0.50 -1.93
N ALA A 344 9.42 -0.29 -2.92
CA ALA A 344 10.61 -1.15 -2.82
C ALA A 344 11.89 -0.36 -2.59
N ASP A 345 12.07 0.78 -3.26
CA ASP A 345 13.27 1.60 -3.16
C ASP A 345 13.37 2.28 -1.81
N ARG A 346 12.26 2.76 -1.24
CA ARG A 346 12.23 3.30 0.12
C ARG A 346 12.50 2.23 1.16
N LEU A 347 11.90 1.05 1.04
CA LEU A 347 12.16 -0.04 1.97
C LEU A 347 13.64 -0.47 1.91
N ARG A 348 14.22 -0.55 0.71
CA ARG A 348 15.63 -0.84 0.51
C ARG A 348 16.52 0.24 1.13
N SER A 349 16.23 1.51 0.90
CA SER A 349 16.97 2.63 1.48
C SER A 349 16.94 2.62 3.01
N VAL A 350 15.80 2.27 3.63
CA VAL A 350 15.69 2.08 5.09
C VAL A 350 16.58 0.93 5.56
N ALA A 351 16.55 -0.20 4.86
CA ALA A 351 17.36 -1.36 5.19
C ALA A 351 18.87 -1.09 5.04
N GLU A 352 19.29 -0.43 3.96
CA GLU A 352 20.67 -0.01 3.69
C GLU A 352 21.17 0.94 4.78
N HIS A 353 20.37 1.96 5.14
CA HIS A 353 20.73 2.89 6.20
C HIS A 353 20.99 2.18 7.53
N ASP A 354 20.08 1.29 7.93
CA ASP A 354 20.18 0.51 9.16
C ASP A 354 21.39 -0.43 9.18
N PHE A 355 21.80 -0.94 8.01
CA PHE A 355 22.96 -1.81 7.86
C PHE A 355 24.27 -1.02 7.92
N GLU A 356 24.34 0.11 7.21
CA GLU A 356 25.53 0.97 7.16
C GLU A 356 25.74 1.78 8.44
N ASN A 357 24.67 2.12 9.17
CA ASN A 357 24.69 3.02 10.33
C ASN A 357 24.08 2.35 11.57
N PRO A 358 24.65 1.23 12.08
CA PRO A 358 24.06 0.47 13.20
C PRO A 358 23.92 1.28 14.50
N GLY A 359 24.72 2.33 14.68
CA GLY A 359 24.63 3.25 15.83
C GLY A 359 23.53 4.30 15.73
N GLN A 360 22.84 4.42 14.58
CA GLN A 360 21.73 5.34 14.34
C GLN A 360 20.57 4.59 13.68
N PRO A 361 19.94 3.63 14.38
CA PRO A 361 18.88 2.82 13.81
C PRO A 361 17.67 3.68 13.42
N THR A 362 17.03 3.32 12.31
CA THR A 362 15.75 3.89 11.92
C THR A 362 14.66 3.57 12.94
N ALA A 363 13.60 4.38 12.94
CA ALA A 363 12.42 4.12 13.76
C ALA A 363 11.78 2.74 13.50
N LEU A 364 11.92 2.20 12.29
CA LEU A 364 11.43 0.87 11.95
C LEU A 364 12.22 -0.21 12.70
N ARG A 365 13.56 -0.14 12.65
CA ARG A 365 14.45 -1.05 13.39
C ARG A 365 14.25 -0.94 14.90
N MET A 366 14.16 0.27 15.44
CA MET A 366 13.87 0.47 16.86
C MET A 366 12.54 -0.19 17.27
N GLY A 367 11.48 0.02 16.48
CA GLY A 367 10.16 -0.52 16.75
C GLY A 367 10.11 -2.05 16.71
N VAL A 368 10.74 -2.68 15.71
CA VAL A 368 10.75 -4.15 15.61
C VAL A 368 11.64 -4.81 16.66
N THR A 369 12.77 -4.19 17.04
CA THR A 369 13.59 -4.67 18.16
C THR A 369 12.77 -4.66 19.46
N GLN A 370 12.08 -3.57 19.76
CA GLN A 370 11.18 -3.48 20.91
C GLN A 370 10.01 -4.48 20.82
N PHE A 371 9.50 -4.72 19.62
CA PHE A 371 8.44 -5.69 19.39
C PHE A 371 8.89 -7.12 19.74
N LEU A 372 10.03 -7.55 19.18
CA LEU A 372 10.59 -8.90 19.33
C LEU A 372 11.15 -9.17 20.73
N SER A 373 11.65 -8.15 21.43
CA SER A 373 12.22 -8.29 22.77
C SER A 373 11.21 -8.65 23.87
N SER A 374 9.90 -8.65 23.57
CA SER A 374 8.86 -9.01 24.53
C SER A 374 8.74 -10.53 24.71
N GLU A 375 8.83 -10.99 25.96
CA GLU A 375 8.59 -12.38 26.37
C GLU A 375 7.19 -12.89 25.99
N SER A 376 6.17 -12.03 26.03
CA SER A 376 4.78 -12.40 25.66
C SER A 376 4.60 -12.80 24.18
N ARG A 377 5.65 -12.63 23.38
CA ARG A 377 5.74 -12.91 21.95
C ARG A 377 6.93 -13.82 21.65
N ASP A 378 7.29 -14.70 22.59
CA ASP A 378 8.40 -15.63 22.38
C ASP A 378 8.19 -16.55 21.18
N HIS A 379 6.95 -16.90 20.87
CA HIS A 379 6.60 -17.71 19.71
C HIS A 379 6.80 -17.02 18.35
N VAL A 380 7.02 -15.69 18.32
CA VAL A 380 7.27 -14.98 17.07
C VAL A 380 8.77 -15.02 16.75
N VAL A 381 9.15 -15.86 15.79
CA VAL A 381 10.55 -16.08 15.40
C VAL A 381 11.07 -15.02 14.43
N GLY A 382 10.18 -14.25 13.79
CA GLY A 382 10.61 -13.16 12.93
C GLY A 382 9.50 -12.21 12.49
N VAL A 383 9.92 -11.07 11.94
CA VAL A 383 9.04 -10.09 11.30
C VAL A 383 9.65 -9.70 9.95
N GLY A 384 8.89 -9.85 8.87
CA GLY A 384 9.24 -9.37 7.54
C GLY A 384 8.42 -8.15 7.15
N PHE A 385 9.07 -7.09 6.68
CA PHE A 385 8.44 -5.95 6.06
C PHE A 385 8.54 -6.09 4.56
N VAL A 386 7.41 -6.00 3.85
CA VAL A 386 7.34 -6.24 2.41
C VAL A 386 6.82 -4.99 1.71
N SER A 387 7.51 -4.56 0.66
CA SER A 387 7.01 -3.50 -0.22
C SER A 387 5.94 -4.03 -1.17
N ARG A 388 5.08 -3.16 -1.69
CA ARG A 388 4.23 -3.56 -2.84
C ARG A 388 5.12 -4.12 -3.96
N GLY A 389 4.81 -5.31 -4.44
CA GLY A 389 5.52 -5.91 -5.57
C GLY A 389 5.23 -5.13 -6.85
N THR A 390 6.28 -4.82 -7.61
CA THR A 390 6.14 -4.33 -8.98
C THR A 390 6.41 -5.50 -9.91
N LEU A 391 5.51 -5.74 -10.84
CA LEU A 391 5.76 -6.71 -11.89
C LEU A 391 6.85 -6.17 -12.81
N THR A 392 8.00 -6.83 -12.80
CA THR A 392 9.10 -6.49 -13.70
C THR A 392 9.03 -7.41 -14.93
N PRO A 393 8.92 -6.85 -16.15
CA PRO A 393 9.08 -7.63 -17.36
C PRO A 393 10.48 -8.22 -17.42
N GLN A 394 10.58 -9.53 -17.57
CA GLN A 394 11.83 -10.23 -17.81
C GLN A 394 12.13 -10.27 -19.30
N SER A 395 13.42 -10.39 -19.66
CA SER A 395 13.89 -10.39 -21.05
C SER A 395 13.34 -11.55 -21.90
N ASP A 396 12.84 -12.61 -21.26
CA ASP A 396 12.24 -13.79 -21.88
C ASP A 396 10.71 -13.69 -22.08
N GLY A 397 10.11 -12.55 -21.73
CA GLY A 397 8.66 -12.33 -21.80
C GLY A 397 7.88 -12.87 -20.59
N ALA A 398 8.56 -13.33 -19.53
CA ALA A 398 7.93 -13.59 -18.24
C ALA A 398 7.65 -12.28 -17.49
N LEU A 399 6.63 -12.29 -16.64
CA LEU A 399 6.35 -11.22 -15.68
C LEU A 399 6.75 -11.71 -14.28
N ASP A 400 7.74 -11.07 -13.65
CA ASP A 400 8.17 -11.43 -12.30
C ASP A 400 7.48 -10.58 -11.23
N THR A 401 6.76 -11.24 -10.31
CA THR A 401 6.12 -10.62 -9.14
C THR A 401 7.14 -10.45 -8.00
N GLY A 402 8.18 -9.65 -8.24
CA GLY A 402 9.20 -9.34 -7.23
C GLY A 402 8.77 -8.21 -6.28
N GLY A 403 9.16 -8.33 -5.01
CA GLY A 403 9.07 -7.27 -4.00
C GLY A 403 10.37 -7.20 -3.19
N SER A 404 10.63 -6.10 -2.51
CA SER A 404 11.73 -6.02 -1.54
C SER A 404 11.22 -6.44 -0.17
N VAL A 405 12.04 -7.19 0.56
CA VAL A 405 11.76 -7.60 1.94
C VAL A 405 12.88 -7.12 2.85
N TYR A 406 12.51 -6.52 3.97
CA TYR A 406 13.42 -6.23 5.07
C TYR A 406 12.97 -7.02 6.29
N SER A 407 13.81 -7.94 6.77
CA SER A 407 13.41 -8.93 7.77
C SER A 407 14.27 -8.89 9.03
N PHE A 408 13.64 -9.26 10.14
CA PHE A 408 14.21 -9.30 11.48
C PHE A 408 13.92 -10.66 12.10
N ARG A 409 14.91 -11.18 12.81
CA ARG A 409 14.92 -12.52 13.40
C ARG A 409 14.95 -12.40 14.91
N LYS A 410 14.39 -13.41 15.60
CA LYS A 410 14.47 -13.57 17.05
C LYS A 410 15.12 -14.93 17.35
N GLU A 411 16.45 -14.95 17.27
CA GLU A 411 17.26 -16.17 17.46
C GLU A 411 17.19 -16.67 18.91
N GLU A 412 16.80 -15.80 19.85
CA GLU A 412 16.63 -16.12 21.27
C GLU A 412 15.29 -16.78 21.60
N SER A 413 14.38 -16.92 20.62
CA SER A 413 13.09 -17.58 20.81
C SER A 413 13.26 -19.04 21.22
N SER A 414 12.44 -19.52 22.17
CA SER A 414 12.41 -20.95 22.52
C SER A 414 11.94 -21.86 21.37
N LEU A 415 11.30 -21.28 20.35
CA LEU A 415 10.84 -21.98 19.15
C LEU A 415 11.74 -21.75 17.95
N TRP A 416 12.91 -21.11 18.12
CA TRP A 416 13.85 -20.86 17.03
C TRP A 416 14.40 -22.16 16.42
N HIS A 417 14.69 -22.13 15.12
CA HIS A 417 15.33 -23.20 14.36
C HIS A 417 16.17 -22.60 13.23
N ASP A 418 17.26 -23.26 12.84
CA ASP A 418 18.20 -22.74 11.83
C ASP A 418 17.59 -22.58 10.44
N ASP A 419 16.55 -23.34 10.12
CA ASP A 419 15.77 -23.16 8.87
C ASP A 419 15.19 -21.74 8.75
N PHE A 420 15.03 -21.02 9.87
CA PHE A 420 14.51 -19.65 9.87
C PHE A 420 15.56 -18.60 9.48
N ASN A 421 16.85 -18.95 9.44
CA ASN A 421 17.95 -18.01 9.20
C ASN A 421 17.81 -17.25 7.88
N ASN A 422 17.25 -17.89 6.86
CA ASN A 422 17.16 -17.33 5.52
C ASN A 422 15.74 -17.44 4.94
N ILE A 423 14.68 -17.26 5.75
CA ILE A 423 13.27 -17.40 5.32
C ILE A 423 12.95 -16.60 4.05
N PHE A 424 13.53 -15.41 3.90
CA PHE A 424 13.23 -14.50 2.79
C PHE A 424 14.29 -14.46 1.67
N GLY A 425 15.42 -15.17 1.81
CA GLY A 425 16.42 -15.23 0.73
C GLY A 425 16.15 -16.33 -0.31
N PRO A 426 17.13 -16.65 -1.17
CA PRO A 426 17.09 -17.86 -2.00
C PRO A 426 17.39 -19.12 -1.17
N ASN A 427 16.81 -20.27 -1.54
CA ASN A 427 17.15 -21.55 -0.90
C ASN A 427 18.58 -21.95 -1.28
N THR A 428 19.48 -22.08 -0.30
CA THR A 428 20.92 -22.37 -0.51
C THR A 428 21.25 -23.85 -0.58
N THR A 429 20.29 -24.73 -0.89
CA THR A 429 20.49 -26.20 -0.92
C THR A 429 21.15 -26.73 -2.20
N GLU A 430 21.92 -25.91 -2.92
CA GLU A 430 22.86 -26.38 -3.95
C GLU A 430 24.27 -25.85 -3.65
N SER A 431 25.01 -26.57 -2.81
CA SER A 431 26.48 -26.69 -2.88
C SER A 431 26.99 -27.67 -1.83
N ALA A 432 26.84 -28.96 -2.12
CA ALA A 432 27.69 -29.99 -1.54
C ALA A 432 27.73 -31.21 -2.47
N THR A 433 28.29 -31.04 -3.66
CA THR A 433 28.96 -32.17 -4.33
C THR A 433 30.37 -32.25 -3.75
N PRO A 434 30.72 -33.34 -3.03
CA PRO A 434 32.12 -33.59 -2.71
C PRO A 434 32.86 -33.97 -4.00
N SER A 435 34.14 -33.63 -4.00
CA SER A 435 35.14 -33.86 -5.05
C SER A 435 35.17 -35.29 -5.58
#